data_AF-A0A4R2TE93-F1
#
_entry.id   AF-A0A4R2TE93-F1
#
_cell.length_a   1.000
_cell.length_b   1.000
_cell.length_c   1.000
_cell.angle_alpha   90.00
_cell.angle_beta   90.00
_cell.angle_gamma   90.00
#
_symmetry.space_group_name_H-M   'P 1'
#
loop_
_entity.id
_entity.type
_entity.pdbx_description
1 polymer ?
#
loop_
_entity_poly.entity_id
_entity_poly.type
_entity_poly.pdbx_seq_one_letter_code
_entity_poly.pdbx_strand_id
1 'polypeptide(L)'
;MIEKRILQAVVAVACLLPLIVGGQGVLHGPAPFGHLAEVPRDLDSHFRYISGIFFATGLGFLSCIPDIERKGPRFRLLGGLIFVGGVSRGISLLAVGVPSQGHVLGLGMETVVVPLLMLWQWNFAKRVG
;
A
#
# COMPACT_ATOMS: atom_id res chain seq x y z
N MET A 1 -4.58 -24.69 8.17
CA MET A 1 -3.65 -24.92 7.03
C MET A 1 -4.11 -24.18 5.77
N ILE A 2 -5.32 -24.44 5.24
CA ILE A 2 -5.82 -23.79 4.00
C ILE A 2 -6.04 -22.29 4.17
N GLU A 3 -6.68 -21.84 5.26
CA GLU A 3 -6.92 -20.41 5.52
C GLU A 3 -5.61 -19.61 5.56
N LYS A 4 -4.58 -20.14 6.24
CA LYS A 4 -3.23 -19.55 6.26
C LYS A 4 -2.71 -19.32 4.85
N ARG A 5 -2.78 -20.34 3.98
CA ARG A 5 -2.29 -20.26 2.60
C ARG A 5 -3.07 -19.25 1.77
N ILE A 6 -4.38 -19.17 1.94
CA ILE A 6 -5.21 -18.18 1.23
C ILE A 6 -4.84 -16.77 1.71
N LEU A 7 -4.75 -16.52 3.01
CA LEU A 7 -4.35 -15.22 3.55
C LEU A 7 -2.95 -14.81 3.04
N GLN A 8 -1.99 -15.74 3.05
CA GLN A 8 -0.65 -15.52 2.50
C GLN A 8 -0.69 -15.16 1.01
N ALA A 9 -1.46 -15.87 0.20
CA ALA A 9 -1.58 -15.64 -1.23
C ALA A 9 -2.24 -14.27 -1.52
N VAL A 10 -3.32 -13.94 -0.82
CA VAL A 10 -4.01 -12.65 -0.97
C VAL A 10 -3.09 -11.50 -0.58
N VAL A 11 -2.36 -11.61 0.53
CA VAL A 11 -1.39 -10.59 0.93
C VAL A 11 -0.23 -10.51 -0.07
N ALA A 12 0.26 -11.63 -0.60
CA ALA A 12 1.31 -11.62 -1.63
C ALA A 12 0.86 -10.86 -2.88
N VAL A 13 -0.36 -11.10 -3.35
CA VAL A 13 -0.95 -10.37 -4.49
C VAL A 13 -1.14 -8.89 -4.16
N ALA A 14 -1.65 -8.57 -2.97
CA ALA A 14 -1.80 -7.19 -2.51
C ALA A 14 -0.47 -6.43 -2.46
N CYS A 15 0.63 -7.11 -2.11
CA CYS A 15 1.97 -6.52 -2.08
C CYS A 15 2.51 -6.15 -3.46
N LEU A 16 2.00 -6.74 -4.54
CA LEU A 16 2.46 -6.40 -5.90
C LEU A 16 2.21 -4.92 -6.19
N LEU A 17 1.10 -4.35 -5.69
CA LEU A 17 0.78 -2.94 -5.90
C LEU A 17 1.86 -1.99 -5.34
N PRO A 18 2.19 -1.97 -4.03
CA PRO A 18 3.24 -1.10 -3.51
C PRO A 18 4.62 -1.40 -4.07
N LEU A 19 4.93 -2.66 -4.37
CA LEU A 19 6.24 -3.02 -4.93
C LEU A 19 6.41 -2.51 -6.36
N ILE A 20 5.38 -2.67 -7.20
CA ILE A 20 5.43 -2.21 -8.59
C ILE A 20 5.27 -0.70 -8.64
N VAL A 21 4.21 -0.14 -8.07
CA VAL A 21 3.91 1.30 -8.15
C VAL A 21 4.96 2.12 -7.42
N GLY A 22 5.35 1.72 -6.21
CA GLY A 22 6.42 2.37 -5.47
C GLY A 22 7.77 2.27 -6.18
N GLY A 23 8.11 1.09 -6.73
CA GLY A 23 9.33 0.91 -7.51
C GLY A 23 9.36 1.77 -8.79
N GLN A 24 8.25 1.84 -9.51
CA GLN A 24 8.11 2.71 -10.68
C GLN A 24 8.28 4.18 -10.30
N GLY A 25 7.67 4.64 -9.20
CA GLY A 25 7.83 6.01 -8.73
C GLY A 25 9.24 6.34 -8.25
N VAL A 26 9.95 5.38 -7.64
CA VAL A 26 11.35 5.55 -7.25
C VAL A 26 12.27 5.67 -8.46
N LEU A 27 12.07 4.84 -9.50
CA LEU A 27 12.94 4.80 -10.68
C LEU A 27 12.64 5.93 -11.66
N HIS A 28 11.37 6.17 -11.95
CA HIS A 28 10.92 7.05 -13.02
C HIS A 28 10.34 8.39 -12.52
N GLY A 29 10.27 8.60 -11.20
CA GLY A 29 9.60 9.77 -10.64
C GLY A 29 8.11 9.77 -10.98
N PRO A 30 7.48 10.95 -11.13
CA PRO A 30 6.06 11.06 -11.44
C PRO A 30 5.72 10.84 -12.93
N ALA A 31 6.70 10.66 -13.82
CA ALA A 31 6.48 10.55 -15.26
C ALA A 31 5.48 9.45 -15.68
N PRO A 32 5.46 8.25 -15.07
CA PRO A 32 4.44 7.23 -15.38
C PRO A 32 3.02 7.60 -14.92
N PHE A 33 2.87 8.63 -14.08
CA PHE A 33 1.63 9.01 -13.41
C PHE A 33 0.99 10.29 -13.98
N GLY A 34 1.62 10.91 -14.97
CA GLY A 34 1.08 12.07 -15.68
C GLY A 34 2.06 12.64 -16.69
N HIS A 35 1.52 13.27 -17.73
CA HIS A 35 2.30 13.94 -18.78
C HIS A 35 2.43 15.44 -18.50
N LEU A 36 3.04 15.78 -17.36
CA LEU A 36 3.41 17.17 -17.12
C LEU A 36 4.59 17.53 -18.02
N ALA A 37 4.48 18.65 -18.74
CA ALA A 37 5.55 19.14 -19.61
C ALA A 37 6.84 19.45 -18.83
N GLU A 38 6.70 19.85 -17.57
CA GLU A 38 7.83 20.06 -16.65
C GLU A 38 7.39 19.77 -15.22
N VAL A 39 8.20 18.99 -14.48
CA VAL A 39 7.97 18.66 -13.07
C VAL A 39 8.99 19.42 -12.23
N PRO A 40 8.58 20.31 -11.30
CA PRO A 40 9.50 20.98 -10.39
C PRO A 40 10.39 19.99 -9.62
N ARG A 41 11.68 20.32 -9.47
CA ARG A 41 12.68 19.42 -8.85
C ARG A 41 12.30 18.98 -7.44
N ASP A 42 11.74 19.89 -6.64
CA ASP A 42 11.33 19.58 -5.27
C ASP A 42 10.14 18.62 -5.25
N LEU A 43 9.22 18.71 -6.23
CA LEU A 43 8.11 17.77 -6.36
C LEU A 43 8.57 16.40 -6.84
N ASP A 44 9.52 16.32 -7.78
CA ASP A 44 10.12 15.02 -8.18
C ASP A 44 10.82 14.35 -6.99
N SER A 45 11.65 15.10 -6.26
CA SER A 45 12.34 14.62 -5.06
C SER A 45 11.35 14.10 -4.01
N HIS A 46 10.30 14.87 -3.69
CA HIS A 46 9.29 14.48 -2.73
C HIS A 46 8.47 13.26 -3.20
N PHE A 47 8.14 13.19 -4.49
CA PHE A 47 7.42 12.07 -5.08
C PHE A 47 8.22 10.77 -4.99
N ARG A 48 9.53 10.81 -5.32
CA ARG A 48 10.43 9.65 -5.20
C ARG A 48 10.57 9.20 -3.74
N TYR A 49 10.67 10.15 -2.80
CA TYR A 49 10.73 9.85 -1.37
C TYR A 49 9.49 9.10 -0.88
N ILE A 50 8.28 9.60 -1.18
CA ILE A 50 7.03 8.93 -0.80
C ILE A 50 6.89 7.57 -1.50
N SER A 51 7.27 7.49 -2.78
CA SER A 51 7.27 6.22 -3.53
C SER A 51 8.19 5.19 -2.90
N GLY A 52 9.36 5.60 -2.40
CA GLY A 52 10.29 4.75 -1.67
C GLY A 52 9.72 4.22 -0.36
N ILE A 53 9.02 5.07 0.40
CA ILE A 53 8.32 4.64 1.62
C ILE A 53 7.21 3.63 1.28
N PHE A 54 6.43 3.87 0.22
CA PHE A 54 5.38 2.96 -0.22
C PHE A 54 5.95 1.61 -0.65
N PHE A 55 7.03 1.62 -1.43
CA PHE A 55 7.78 0.42 -1.82
C PHE A 55 8.30 -0.35 -0.60
N ALA A 56 8.97 0.34 0.33
CA ALA A 56 9.50 -0.25 1.55
C ALA A 56 8.38 -0.82 2.44
N THR A 57 7.21 -0.19 2.46
CA THR A 57 6.02 -0.72 3.15
C THR A 57 5.55 -2.03 2.52
N GLY A 58 5.58 -2.14 1.18
CA GLY A 58 5.35 -3.39 0.45
C GLY A 58 6.34 -4.49 0.85
N LEU A 59 7.64 -4.18 0.95
CA LEU A 59 8.65 -5.12 1.46
C LEU A 59 8.37 -5.51 2.93
N GLY A 60 7.90 -4.56 3.72
CA GLY A 60 7.44 -4.78 5.09
C GLY A 60 6.37 -5.85 5.17
N PHE A 61 5.33 -5.77 4.33
CA PHE A 61 4.27 -6.76 4.26
C PHE A 61 4.77 -8.11 3.74
N LEU A 62 5.59 -8.10 2.69
CA LEU A 62 6.21 -9.31 2.12
C LEU A 62 6.97 -10.09 3.19
N SER A 63 7.72 -9.40 4.06
CA SER A 63 8.45 -10.02 5.18
C SER A 63 7.54 -10.65 6.25
N CYS A 64 6.26 -10.28 6.30
CA CYS A 64 5.30 -10.84 7.24
C CYS A 64 4.67 -12.14 6.74
N ILE A 65 4.71 -12.42 5.43
CA ILE A 65 3.96 -13.51 4.81
C ILE A 65 4.31 -14.89 5.39
N PRO A 66 5.58 -15.30 5.56
CA PRO A 66 5.90 -16.66 6.02
C PRO A 66 5.26 -17.04 7.37
N ASP A 67 5.23 -16.09 8.30
CA ASP A 67 4.77 -16.26 9.68
C ASP A 67 3.63 -15.29 10.03
N ILE A 68 2.69 -15.10 9.09
CA ILE A 68 1.68 -14.03 9.14
C ILE A 68 0.84 -14.01 10.43
N GLU A 69 0.60 -15.16 11.05
CA GLU A 69 -0.11 -15.28 12.33
C GLU A 69 0.67 -14.67 13.51
N ARG A 70 2.01 -14.69 13.48
CA ARG A 70 2.87 -14.21 14.58
C ARG A 70 3.26 -12.74 14.43
N LYS A 71 2.99 -12.13 13.27
CA LYS A 71 3.44 -10.77 12.91
C LYS A 71 2.36 -9.70 13.06
N GLY A 72 1.32 -9.96 13.86
CA GLY A 72 0.15 -9.07 14.00
C GLY A 72 0.48 -7.58 14.23
N PRO A 73 1.28 -7.21 15.25
CA PRO A 73 1.61 -5.80 15.49
C PRO A 73 2.27 -5.10 14.30
N ARG A 74 3.24 -5.77 13.64
CA ARG A 74 3.91 -5.24 12.45
C ARG A 74 2.96 -5.12 11.27
N PHE A 75 2.11 -6.12 11.05
CA PHE A 75 1.10 -6.12 9.98
C PHE A 75 0.13 -4.95 10.14
N ARG A 76 -0.33 -4.68 11.37
CA ARG A 76 -1.23 -3.55 11.65
C ARG A 76 -0.54 -2.21 11.55
N LEU A 77 0.73 -2.10 11.96
CA LEU A 77 1.52 -0.88 11.77
C LEU A 77 1.61 -0.53 10.28
N LEU A 78 2.04 -1.49 9.44
CA LEU A 78 2.16 -1.31 8.00
C LEU A 78 0.80 -0.98 7.36
N GLY A 79 -0.26 -1.68 7.76
CA GLY A 79 -1.62 -1.39 7.28
C GLY A 79 -2.12 -0.02 7.72
N GLY A 80 -1.77 0.42 8.92
CA GLY A 80 -2.05 1.77 9.41
C GLY A 80 -1.36 2.85 8.57
N LEU A 81 -0.09 2.64 8.18
CA LEU A 81 0.62 3.57 7.28
C LEU A 81 -0.11 3.70 5.93
N ILE A 82 -0.55 2.58 5.36
CA ILE A 82 -1.29 2.56 4.09
C ILE A 82 -2.65 3.23 4.24
N PHE A 83 -3.38 2.95 5.32
CA PHE A 83 -4.68 3.56 5.59
C PHE A 83 -4.56 5.09 5.72
N VAL A 84 -3.56 5.58 6.47
CA VAL A 84 -3.29 7.02 6.58
C VAL A 84 -2.95 7.63 5.21
N GLY A 85 -2.16 6.93 4.38
CA GLY A 85 -1.91 7.32 2.99
C GLY A 85 -3.20 7.43 2.16
N GLY A 86 -4.11 6.45 2.30
CA GLY A 86 -5.42 6.47 1.65
C GLY A 86 -6.31 7.62 2.10
N VAL A 87 -6.33 7.94 3.41
CA VAL A 87 -7.05 9.12 3.92
C VAL A 87 -6.47 10.41 3.32
N SER A 88 -5.14 10.55 3.27
CA SER A 88 -4.48 11.68 2.61
C SER A 88 -4.85 11.81 1.13
N ARG A 89 -4.97 10.68 0.42
CA ARG A 89 -5.47 10.64 -0.96
C ARG A 89 -6.95 11.03 -1.05
N GLY A 90 -7.78 10.61 -0.11
CA GLY A 90 -9.18 11.03 0.00
C GLY A 90 -9.32 12.54 0.19
N ILE A 91 -8.47 13.14 1.04
CA ILE A 91 -8.40 14.60 1.21
C ILE A 91 -8.03 15.27 -0.12
N SER A 92 -7.03 14.74 -0.85
CA SER A 92 -6.66 15.28 -2.17
C SER A 92 -7.80 15.18 -3.19
N LEU A 93 -8.58 14.11 -3.17
CA LEU A 93 -9.75 13.95 -4.05
C LEU A 93 -10.79 15.04 -3.79
N LEU A 94 -11.04 15.37 -2.52
CA LEU A 94 -11.98 16.43 -2.13
C LEU A 94 -11.45 17.83 -2.42
N ALA A 95 -10.14 18.05 -2.26
CA ALA A 95 -9.51 19.37 -2.40
C ALA A 95 -9.17 19.74 -3.84
N VAL A 96 -8.74 18.78 -4.66
CA VAL A 96 -8.17 19.01 -6.01
C VAL A 96 -8.99 18.31 -7.11
N GLY A 97 -9.88 17.39 -6.74
CA GLY A 97 -10.75 16.66 -7.66
C GLY A 97 -10.32 15.21 -7.90
N VAL A 98 -11.11 14.51 -8.71
CA VAL A 98 -10.97 13.07 -8.93
C VAL A 98 -9.68 12.76 -9.71
N PRO A 99 -8.77 11.91 -9.19
CA PRO A 99 -7.54 11.55 -9.87
C PRO A 99 -7.79 10.47 -10.94
N SER A 100 -6.71 9.97 -11.57
CA SER A 100 -6.81 8.88 -12.53
C SER A 100 -7.44 7.61 -11.93
N GLN A 101 -8.02 6.76 -12.79
CA GLN A 101 -8.68 5.52 -12.36
C GLN A 101 -7.78 4.64 -11.47
N GLY A 102 -6.48 4.55 -11.77
CA GLY A 102 -5.53 3.81 -10.94
C GLY A 102 -5.45 4.33 -9.50
N HIS A 103 -5.49 5.65 -9.30
CA HIS A 103 -5.49 6.25 -7.96
C HIS A 103 -6.84 6.09 -7.25
N VAL A 104 -7.96 6.07 -7.97
CA VAL A 104 -9.28 5.78 -7.39
C VAL A 104 -9.33 4.32 -6.90
N LEU A 105 -8.82 3.38 -7.69
CA LEU A 105 -8.67 1.98 -7.25
C LEU A 105 -7.72 1.86 -6.07
N GLY A 106 -6.61 2.60 -6.09
CA GLY A 106 -5.67 2.71 -4.97
C GLY A 106 -6.35 3.20 -3.70
N LEU A 107 -7.18 4.24 -3.78
CA LEU A 107 -7.93 4.76 -2.63
C LEU A 107 -8.83 3.68 -1.99
N GLY A 108 -9.55 2.90 -2.81
CA GLY A 108 -10.36 1.78 -2.32
C GLY A 108 -9.51 0.67 -1.69
N MET A 109 -8.37 0.33 -2.29
CA MET A 109 -7.42 -0.62 -1.74
C MET A 109 -6.91 -0.19 -0.35
N GLU A 110 -6.53 1.08 -0.22
CA GLU A 110 -5.91 1.64 0.98
C GLU A 110 -6.90 1.81 2.14
N THR A 111 -8.13 2.24 1.83
CA THR A 111 -9.14 2.59 2.85
C THR A 111 -10.11 1.46 3.18
N VAL A 112 -10.25 0.46 2.32
CA VAL A 112 -11.18 -0.66 2.51
C VAL A 112 -10.45 -2.00 2.56
N VAL A 113 -9.72 -2.36 1.51
CA VAL A 113 -9.13 -3.71 1.40
C VAL A 113 -8.07 -3.93 2.48
N VAL A 114 -7.15 -2.98 2.69
CA VAL A 114 -6.09 -3.12 3.68
C VAL A 114 -6.65 -3.25 5.12
N PRO A 115 -7.60 -2.42 5.58
CA PRO A 115 -8.26 -2.64 6.87
C PRO A 115 -8.94 -4.01 6.99
N LEU A 116 -9.61 -4.49 5.93
CA LEU A 116 -10.20 -5.84 5.93
C LEU A 116 -9.14 -6.94 6.04
N LEU A 117 -8.00 -6.79 5.38
CA LEU A 117 -6.86 -7.73 5.53
C LEU A 117 -6.28 -7.70 6.94
N MET A 118 -6.20 -6.52 7.57
CA MET A 118 -5.76 -6.40 8.97
C MET A 118 -6.73 -7.12 9.91
N LEU A 119 -8.04 -6.96 9.72
CA LEU A 119 -9.06 -7.64 10.51
C LEU A 119 -9.03 -9.16 10.28
N TRP A 120 -8.84 -9.61 9.04
CA TRP A 120 -8.71 -11.03 8.73
C TRP A 120 -7.47 -11.63 9.39
N GLN A 121 -6.30 -10.98 9.25
CA GLN A 121 -5.06 -11.41 9.90
C GLN A 121 -5.23 -11.49 11.43
N TRP A 122 -5.87 -10.48 12.04
CA TRP A 122 -6.14 -10.44 13.48
C TRP A 122 -7.00 -11.60 13.95
N ASN A 123 -8.12 -11.84 13.27
CA ASN A 123 -9.04 -12.93 13.59
C ASN A 123 -8.38 -14.30 13.37
N PHE A 124 -7.61 -14.45 12.31
CA PHE A 124 -6.84 -15.67 12.05
C PHE A 124 -5.82 -15.92 13.15
N ALA A 125 -5.01 -14.91 13.51
CA ALA A 125 -3.99 -15.02 14.56
C ALA A 125 -4.60 -15.41 15.92
N LYS A 126 -5.76 -14.87 16.28
CA LYS A 126 -6.49 -15.24 17.51
C LYS A 126 -6.99 -16.68 17.54
N ARG A 127 -7.24 -17.30 16.38
CA ARG A 127 -7.74 -18.69 16.29
C ARG A 127 -6.62 -19.73 16.34
N VAL A 128 -5.40 -19.35 15.96
CA VAL A 128 -4.26 -20.26 15.82
C VAL A 128 -3.17 -20.05 16.86
N GLY A 129 -3.21 -18.93 17.59
CA GLY A 129 -2.38 -18.68 18.77
C GLY A 129 -3.08 -19.14 20.03
#